data_AF-A0A7C6LXL8-F1
#
_entry.id   AF-A0A7C6LXL8-F1
#
_cell.length_a   1.000
_cell.length_b   1.000
_cell.length_c   1.000
_cell.angle_alpha   90.00
_cell.angle_beta   90.00
_cell.angle_gamma   90.00
#
_symmetry.space_group_name_H-M   'P 1'
#
loop_
_entity.id
_entity.type
_entity.pdbx_description
1 polymer ?
#
loop_
_entity_poly.entity_id
_entity_poly.type
_entity_poly.pdbx_seq_one_letter_code
_entity_poly.pdbx_strand_id
1 'polypeptide(L)'
;MRKRKKLRSREYKNNSRVISIEEARQERKRKRDEAAKRNNRRKVKKTLTQRQAIKKARRRMVYFFISFFILIIIGISIFNIVSLKLAEARVMEEQQELLNKKAMLESIYIQVNSPEYIEQQARHQLRMIKPEEILYVLPDEDEKENKGGIVPN
;
A
#
# COMPACT_ATOMS: atom_id res chain seq x y z
N MET A 1 -23.09 -47.37 -59.12
CA MET A 1 -23.65 -48.52 -58.34
C MET A 1 -23.41 -48.33 -56.84
N ARG A 2 -24.48 -48.20 -56.02
CA ARG A 2 -24.38 -48.07 -54.56
C ARG A 2 -24.14 -49.45 -53.93
N LYS A 3 -23.01 -49.64 -53.22
CA LYS A 3 -22.73 -50.88 -52.46
C LYS A 3 -23.81 -51.07 -51.40
N ARG A 4 -24.67 -52.09 -51.55
CA ARG A 4 -25.69 -52.46 -50.57
C ARG A 4 -25.00 -52.84 -49.25
N LYS A 5 -25.38 -52.18 -48.15
CA LYS A 5 -24.88 -52.53 -46.81
C LYS A 5 -25.33 -53.95 -46.48
N LYS A 6 -24.38 -54.82 -46.12
CA LYS A 6 -24.70 -56.18 -45.66
C LYS A 6 -25.59 -56.08 -44.42
N LEU A 7 -26.76 -56.71 -44.45
CA LEU A 7 -27.71 -56.76 -43.34
C LEU A 7 -27.07 -57.57 -42.19
N ARG A 8 -27.08 -57.01 -40.98
CA ARG A 8 -26.54 -57.62 -39.74
C ARG A 8 -27.08 -59.03 -39.47
N SER A 9 -28.26 -59.37 -39.98
CA SER A 9 -28.89 -60.67 -39.79
C SER A 9 -28.09 -61.84 -40.36
N ARG A 10 -27.20 -61.61 -41.35
CA ARG A 10 -26.33 -62.66 -41.91
C ARG A 10 -25.16 -63.04 -40.99
N GLU A 11 -24.72 -62.16 -40.08
CA GLU A 11 -23.61 -62.45 -39.17
C GLU A 11 -23.99 -63.45 -38.06
N TYR A 12 -25.27 -63.50 -37.68
CA TYR A 12 -25.74 -64.34 -36.57
C TYR A 12 -26.04 -65.78 -36.97
N LYS A 13 -26.23 -66.09 -38.26
CA LYS A 13 -26.57 -67.45 -38.72
C LYS A 13 -25.39 -68.44 -38.69
N ASN A 14 -24.15 -67.95 -38.67
CA ASN A 14 -22.94 -68.79 -38.77
C ASN A 14 -22.19 -68.97 -37.44
N ASN A 15 -22.71 -68.49 -36.32
CA ASN A 15 -22.03 -68.62 -35.02
C ASN A 15 -22.80 -69.57 -34.09
N SER A 16 -22.61 -70.87 -34.30
CA SER A 16 -23.18 -71.96 -33.47
C SER A 16 -22.43 -72.18 -32.14
N ARG A 17 -21.54 -71.25 -31.74
CA ARG A 17 -20.78 -71.36 -30.49
C ARG A 17 -21.66 -70.93 -29.32
N VAL A 18 -21.88 -71.83 -28.37
CA VAL A 18 -22.50 -71.53 -27.07
C VAL A 18 -21.51 -70.66 -26.31
N ILE A 19 -21.84 -69.38 -26.13
CA ILE A 19 -20.98 -68.43 -25.44
C ILE A 19 -21.25 -68.58 -23.94
N SER A 20 -20.25 -69.00 -23.18
CA SER A 20 -20.31 -69.05 -21.72
C SER A 20 -20.57 -67.65 -21.16
N ILE A 21 -21.51 -67.54 -20.21
CA ILE A 21 -21.96 -66.26 -19.62
C ILE A 21 -20.78 -65.45 -19.05
N GLU A 22 -19.79 -66.15 -18.50
CA GLU A 22 -18.58 -65.56 -17.91
C GLU A 22 -17.65 -64.95 -18.97
N GLU A 23 -17.42 -65.67 -20.07
CA GLU A 23 -16.61 -65.18 -21.19
C GLU A 23 -17.25 -63.96 -21.85
N ALA A 24 -18.58 -63.99 -22.04
CA ALA A 24 -19.34 -62.85 -22.55
C ALA A 24 -19.22 -61.62 -21.63
N ARG A 25 -19.21 -61.81 -20.31
CA ARG A 25 -19.02 -60.72 -19.33
C ARG A 25 -17.60 -60.16 -19.40
N GLN A 26 -16.58 -61.02 -19.47
CA GLN A 26 -15.19 -60.57 -19.58
C GLN A 26 -14.93 -59.81 -20.90
N GLU A 27 -15.46 -60.29 -22.02
CA GLU A 27 -15.29 -59.63 -23.32
C GLU A 27 -15.95 -58.25 -23.36
N ARG A 28 -17.15 -58.10 -22.76
CA ARG A 28 -17.82 -56.80 -22.61
C ARG A 28 -17.02 -55.84 -21.73
N LYS A 29 -16.41 -56.34 -20.64
CA LYS A 29 -15.56 -55.53 -19.76
C LYS A 29 -14.30 -55.05 -20.50
N ARG A 30 -13.59 -55.94 -21.21
CA ARG A 30 -12.41 -55.60 -22.02
C ARG A 30 -12.75 -54.57 -23.11
N LYS A 31 -13.84 -54.75 -23.85
CA LYS A 31 -14.31 -53.79 -24.86
C LYS A 31 -14.63 -52.42 -24.25
N ARG A 32 -15.22 -52.38 -23.05
CA ARG A 32 -15.49 -51.13 -22.33
C ARG A 32 -14.20 -50.45 -21.88
N ASP A 33 -13.25 -51.21 -21.35
CA ASP A 33 -11.96 -50.69 -20.88
C ASP A 33 -11.09 -50.18 -22.04
N GLU A 34 -11.08 -50.87 -23.18
CA GLU A 34 -10.40 -50.42 -24.39
C GLU A 34 -11.06 -49.17 -24.98
N ALA A 35 -12.38 -49.08 -24.99
CA ALA A 35 -13.11 -47.89 -25.42
C ALA A 35 -12.82 -46.71 -24.48
N ALA A 36 -12.76 -46.93 -23.16
CA ALA A 36 -12.40 -45.92 -22.17
C ALA A 36 -10.95 -45.45 -22.36
N LYS A 37 -9.99 -46.37 -22.56
CA LYS A 37 -8.59 -46.03 -22.86
C LYS A 37 -8.45 -45.27 -24.17
N ARG A 38 -9.18 -45.64 -25.23
CA ARG A 38 -9.20 -44.90 -26.50
C ARG A 38 -9.80 -43.50 -26.35
N ASN A 39 -10.87 -43.35 -25.58
CA ASN A 39 -11.48 -42.04 -25.30
C ASN A 39 -10.56 -41.15 -24.46
N ASN A 40 -9.90 -41.71 -23.44
CA ASN A 40 -8.92 -40.97 -22.65
C ASN A 40 -7.72 -40.55 -23.50
N ARG A 41 -7.18 -41.43 -24.36
CA ARG A 41 -6.12 -41.07 -25.32
C ARG A 41 -6.54 -39.97 -26.30
N ARG A 42 -7.80 -39.95 -26.75
CA ARG A 42 -8.36 -38.87 -27.59
C ARG A 42 -8.55 -37.56 -26.83
N LYS A 43 -8.90 -37.59 -25.54
CA LYS A 43 -8.99 -36.40 -24.68
C LYS A 43 -7.61 -35.80 -24.42
N VAL A 44 -6.61 -36.63 -24.15
CA VAL A 44 -5.21 -36.20 -23.94
C VAL A 44 -4.60 -35.60 -25.21
N LYS A 45 -4.96 -36.12 -26.39
CA LYS A 45 -4.47 -35.63 -27.70
C LYS A 45 -5.27 -34.48 -28.31
N LYS A 46 -6.35 -34.00 -27.69
CA LYS A 46 -7.03 -32.77 -28.12
C LYS A 46 -6.20 -31.56 -27.69
N THR A 47 -5.04 -31.38 -28.30
CA THR A 47 -4.38 -30.09 -28.34
C THR A 47 -5.33 -29.14 -29.08
N LEU A 48 -5.70 -28.03 -28.44
CA LEU A 48 -6.54 -27.03 -29.09
C LEU A 48 -5.85 -26.61 -30.38
N THR A 49 -6.58 -26.62 -31.50
CA THR A 49 -6.06 -26.10 -32.76
C THR A 49 -5.58 -24.67 -32.53
N GLN A 50 -4.43 -24.27 -33.06
CA GLN A 50 -3.82 -22.96 -32.76
C GLN A 50 -4.81 -21.77 -32.87
N ARG A 51 -5.74 -21.83 -33.83
CA ARG A 51 -6.83 -20.86 -34.00
C ARG A 51 -7.82 -20.77 -32.82
N GLN A 52 -8.13 -21.89 -32.16
CA GLN A 52 -8.99 -21.92 -30.98
C GLN A 52 -8.27 -21.43 -29.72
N ALA A 53 -6.96 -21.72 -29.60
CA ALA A 53 -6.13 -21.21 -28.52
C ALA A 53 -6.03 -19.69 -28.55
N ILE A 54 -5.82 -19.09 -29.73
CA ILE A 54 -5.77 -17.62 -29.90
C ILE A 54 -7.09 -16.95 -29.50
N LYS A 55 -8.24 -17.50 -29.91
CA LYS A 55 -9.57 -16.96 -29.50
C LYS A 55 -9.81 -17.08 -27.99
N LYS A 56 -9.26 -18.11 -27.33
CA LYS A 56 -9.37 -18.28 -25.88
C LYS A 56 -8.42 -17.33 -25.14
N ALA A 57 -7.21 -17.14 -25.65
CA ALA A 57 -6.24 -16.18 -25.13
C ALA A 57 -6.76 -14.74 -25.22
N ARG A 58 -7.35 -14.35 -26.36
CA ARG A 58 -7.95 -13.02 -26.53
C ARG A 58 -9.06 -12.75 -25.51
N ARG A 59 -9.96 -13.71 -25.28
CA ARG A 59 -10.99 -13.59 -24.22
C ARG A 59 -10.39 -13.49 -22.83
N ARG A 60 -9.33 -14.26 -22.54
CA ARG A 60 -8.62 -14.19 -21.26
C ARG A 60 -7.94 -12.83 -21.07
N MET A 61 -7.36 -12.25 -22.11
CA MET A 61 -6.79 -10.90 -22.06
C MET A 61 -7.87 -9.85 -21.78
N VAL A 62 -9.03 -9.94 -22.42
CA VAL A 62 -10.16 -9.02 -22.15
C VAL A 62 -10.59 -9.11 -20.68
N TYR A 63 -10.77 -10.32 -20.13
CA TYR A 63 -11.09 -10.46 -18.71
C TYR A 63 -9.97 -9.95 -17.79
N PHE A 64 -8.72 -10.16 -18.17
CA PHE A 64 -7.57 -9.64 -17.43
C PHE A 64 -7.61 -8.11 -17.37
N PHE A 65 -7.82 -7.44 -18.52
CA PHE A 65 -7.94 -5.98 -18.56
C PHE A 65 -9.12 -5.49 -17.72
N ILE A 66 -10.28 -6.15 -17.78
CA ILE A 66 -11.44 -5.79 -16.95
C ILE A 66 -11.11 -5.94 -15.46
N SER A 67 -10.53 -7.07 -15.05
CA SER A 67 -10.13 -7.28 -13.65
C SER A 67 -9.07 -6.28 -13.19
N PHE A 68 -8.13 -5.94 -14.06
CA PHE A 68 -7.07 -4.98 -13.77
C PHE A 68 -7.64 -3.58 -13.60
N PHE A 69 -8.60 -3.19 -14.44
CA PHE A 69 -9.30 -1.92 -14.32
C PHE A 69 -10.04 -1.80 -12.99
N ILE A 70 -10.74 -2.87 -12.57
CA ILE A 70 -11.41 -2.95 -11.26
C ILE A 70 -10.40 -2.81 -10.12
N LEU A 71 -9.26 -3.50 -10.20
CA LEU A 71 -8.20 -3.41 -9.18
C LEU A 71 -7.59 -2.01 -9.09
N ILE A 72 -7.40 -1.31 -10.22
CA ILE A 72 -6.91 0.08 -10.22
C ILE A 72 -7.90 1.00 -9.50
N ILE A 73 -9.19 0.89 -9.79
CA ILE A 73 -10.22 1.75 -9.16
C ILE A 73 -10.21 1.53 -7.63
N ILE A 74 -10.16 0.27 -7.18
CA ILE A 74 -10.06 -0.06 -5.76
C ILE A 74 -8.76 0.50 -5.16
N GLY A 75 -7.64 0.37 -5.88
CA GLY A 75 -6.33 0.88 -5.46
C GLY A 75 -6.32 2.40 -5.27
N ILE A 76 -6.91 3.17 -6.20
CA ILE A 76 -7.04 4.62 -6.09
C ILE A 76 -7.88 5.00 -4.87
N SER A 77 -8.98 4.29 -4.62
CA SER A 77 -9.83 4.53 -3.45
C SER A 77 -9.07 4.32 -2.13
N ILE A 78 -8.26 3.27 -2.04
CA ILE A 78 -7.43 2.99 -0.85
C ILE A 78 -6.35 4.07 -0.70
N PHE A 79 -5.68 4.43 -1.80
CA PHE A 79 -4.63 5.46 -1.79
C PHE A 79 -5.18 6.81 -1.32
N ASN A 80 -6.36 7.22 -1.79
CA ASN A 80 -7.02 8.45 -1.35
C ASN A 80 -7.38 8.43 0.13
N ILE A 81 -7.81 7.28 0.68
CA ILE A 81 -8.14 7.16 2.11
C ILE A 81 -6.86 7.24 2.96
N VAL A 82 -5.78 6.58 2.52
CA VAL A 82 -4.51 6.58 3.25
C VAL A 82 -3.83 7.94 3.19
N SER A 83 -3.82 8.61 2.02
CA SER A 83 -3.28 9.96 1.88
C SER A 83 -4.08 10.96 2.71
N LEU A 84 -5.40 10.80 2.82
CA LEU A 84 -6.25 11.64 3.66
C LEU A 84 -5.93 11.46 5.16
N LYS A 85 -5.76 10.23 5.64
CA LYS A 85 -5.38 9.98 7.04
C LYS A 85 -3.98 10.44 7.38
N LEU A 86 -3.03 10.31 6.45
CA LEU A 86 -1.67 10.84 6.64
C LEU A 86 -1.65 12.37 6.66
N ALA A 87 -2.47 13.01 5.82
CA ALA A 87 -2.63 14.46 5.84
C ALA A 87 -3.28 14.93 7.15
N GLU A 88 -4.31 14.23 7.62
CA GLU A 88 -4.97 14.52 8.90
C GLU A 88 -3.99 14.43 10.09
N ALA A 89 -3.15 13.39 10.12
CA ALA A 89 -2.14 13.24 11.17
C ALA A 89 -1.13 14.40 11.18
N ARG A 90 -0.61 14.80 10.02
CA ARG A 90 0.33 15.95 9.91
C ARG A 90 -0.32 17.26 10.34
N VAL A 91 -1.56 17.49 9.91
CA VAL A 91 -2.30 18.72 10.27
C VAL A 91 -2.56 18.76 11.78
N MET A 92 -2.85 17.61 12.42
CA MET A 92 -3.00 17.56 13.88
C MET A 92 -1.69 17.83 14.62
N GLU A 93 -0.56 17.29 14.14
CA GLU A 93 0.76 17.58 14.72
C GLU A 93 1.11 19.07 14.59
N GLU A 94 0.92 19.66 13.41
CA GLU A 94 1.13 21.10 13.19
C GLU A 94 0.22 21.95 14.07
N GLN A 95 -1.06 21.58 14.21
CA GLN A 95 -2.00 22.28 15.07
C GLN A 95 -1.59 22.22 16.54
N GLN A 96 -1.10 21.06 17.01
CA GLN A 96 -0.61 20.89 18.37
C GLN A 96 0.64 21.76 18.62
N GLU A 97 1.59 21.77 17.68
CA GLU A 97 2.76 22.64 17.76
C GLU A 97 2.39 24.12 17.79
N LEU A 98 1.46 24.53 16.93
CA LEU A 98 0.97 25.91 16.88
C LEU A 98 0.30 26.32 18.19
N LEU A 99 -0.51 25.45 18.79
CA LEU A 99 -1.12 25.69 20.10
C LEU A 99 -0.07 25.82 21.20
N ASN A 100 0.94 24.96 21.22
CA ASN A 100 2.03 25.04 22.19
C ASN A 100 2.83 26.33 22.04
N LYS A 101 3.17 26.73 20.80
CA LYS A 101 3.85 28.00 20.51
C LYS A 101 3.00 29.19 20.96
N LYS A 102 1.70 29.16 20.69
CA LYS A 102 0.78 30.22 21.12
C LYS A 102 0.74 30.33 22.65
N ALA A 103 0.57 29.23 23.37
CA ALA A 103 0.56 29.22 24.82
C ALA A 103 1.89 29.71 25.43
N MET A 104 3.02 29.33 24.83
CA MET A 104 4.34 29.82 25.23
C MET A 104 4.50 31.33 24.97
N LEU A 105 4.03 31.83 23.83
CA LEU A 105 4.07 33.27 23.54
C LEU A 105 3.15 34.07 24.45
N GLU A 106 1.96 33.56 24.79
CA GLU A 106 1.04 34.20 25.72
C GLU A 106 1.64 34.28 27.13
N SER A 107 2.33 33.24 27.61
CA SER A 107 2.98 33.28 28.92
C SER A 107 4.14 34.29 28.96
N ILE A 108 4.95 34.36 27.90
CA ILE A 108 6.02 35.36 27.76
C ILE A 108 5.41 36.76 27.70
N TYR A 109 4.33 36.96 26.95
CA TYR A 109 3.66 38.26 26.84
C TYR A 109 3.16 38.76 28.20
N ILE A 110 2.52 37.87 28.97
CA ILE A 110 2.07 38.18 30.34
C ILE A 110 3.26 38.56 31.23
N GLN A 111 4.38 37.82 31.13
CA GLN A 111 5.59 38.11 31.90
C GLN A 111 6.22 39.45 31.51
N VAL A 112 6.29 39.78 30.22
CA VAL A 112 6.87 41.04 29.73
C VAL A 112 6.03 42.24 30.16
N ASN A 113 4.71 42.08 30.23
CA ASN A 113 3.81 43.13 30.71
C ASN A 113 3.78 43.27 32.25
N SER A 114 4.56 42.46 32.98
CA SER A 114 4.66 42.62 34.43
C SER A 114 5.48 43.87 34.78
N PRO A 115 5.05 44.66 35.79
CA PRO A 115 5.77 45.88 36.20
C PRO A 115 7.22 45.60 36.60
N GLU A 116 7.47 44.45 37.20
CA GLU A 116 8.79 44.02 37.66
C GLU A 116 9.75 43.73 36.50
N TYR A 117 9.26 43.09 35.43
CA TYR A 117 10.07 42.87 34.22
C TYR A 117 10.40 44.19 33.51
N ILE A 118 9.43 45.10 33.43
CA ILE A 118 9.63 46.44 32.84
C ILE A 118 10.62 47.25 33.68
N GLU A 119 10.50 47.19 35.01
CA GLU A 119 11.43 47.85 35.92
C GLU A 119 12.86 47.31 35.78
N GLN A 120 13.03 45.99 35.71
CA GLN A 120 14.34 45.37 35.47
C GLN A 120 14.93 45.76 34.12
N GLN A 121 14.14 45.77 33.04
CA GLN A 121 14.62 46.22 31.74
C GLN A 121 14.99 47.71 31.73
N ALA A 122 14.18 48.56 32.37
CA ALA A 122 14.49 49.99 32.49
C ALA A 122 15.78 50.24 33.29
N ARG A 123 16.01 49.49 34.38
CA ARG A 123 17.25 49.55 35.15
C ARG A 123 18.45 49.03 34.35
N HIS A 124 18.31 47.92 33.63
CA HIS A 124 19.43 47.28 32.94
C HIS A 124 19.80 47.98 31.61
N GLN A 125 18.81 48.32 30.78
CA GLN A 125 19.06 48.91 29.45
C GLN A 125 19.20 50.42 29.51
N LEU A 126 18.34 51.08 30.27
CA LEU A 126 18.25 52.55 30.30
C LEU A 126 18.93 53.16 31.53
N ARG A 127 19.43 52.33 32.47
CA ARG A 127 20.03 52.77 33.74
C ARG A 127 19.11 53.71 34.52
N MET A 128 17.79 53.53 34.38
CA MET A 128 16.79 54.33 35.07
C MET A 128 16.64 53.88 36.53
N ILE A 129 16.39 54.85 37.41
CA ILE A 129 16.18 54.65 38.85
C ILE A 129 14.89 55.36 39.29
N LYS A 130 14.31 54.95 40.41
CA LYS A 130 13.14 55.65 40.97
C LYS A 130 13.54 57.02 41.56
N PRO A 131 12.61 57.99 41.69
CA PRO A 131 12.92 59.37 42.13
C PRO A 131 13.62 59.52 43.48
N GLU A 132 13.66 58.46 44.30
CA GLU A 132 14.24 58.45 45.66
C GLU A 132 15.45 57.48 45.79
N GLU A 133 15.96 56.94 44.68
CA GLU A 133 17.09 56.00 44.67
C GLU A 133 18.39 56.69 44.22
N ILE A 134 19.55 56.22 44.71
CA ILE A 134 20.88 56.75 44.35
C ILE A 134 21.59 55.76 43.42
N LEU A 135 22.03 56.22 42.24
CA LEU A 135 22.77 55.40 41.26
C LEU A 135 24.27 55.38 41.57
N TYR A 136 24.83 54.19 41.79
CA TYR A 136 26.27 53.96 41.87
C TYR A 136 26.76 53.34 40.56
N VAL A 137 27.71 53.99 39.88
CA VAL A 137 28.37 53.45 38.68
C VAL A 137 29.79 53.02 39.04
N LEU A 138 30.03 51.71 39.00
CA LEU A 138 31.35 51.13 39.19
C LEU A 138 32.05 51.05 37.84
N PRO A 139 33.35 51.39 37.74
CA PRO A 139 34.10 51.19 36.51
C PRO A 139 34.26 49.70 36.23
N ASP A 140 34.01 49.31 34.98
CA ASP A 140 34.16 47.93 34.52
C ASP A 140 35.60 47.46 34.76
N GLU A 141 35.77 46.18 35.11
CA GLU A 141 37.09 45.63 35.47
C GLU A 141 38.10 45.76 34.32
N ASP A 142 37.60 45.80 33.08
CA ASP A 142 38.40 45.95 31.85
C ASP A 142 38.93 47.39 31.64
N GLU A 143 38.35 48.40 32.29
CA GLU A 143 38.86 49.79 32.25
C GLU A 143 39.96 50.07 33.29
N LYS A 144 40.14 49.17 34.26
CA LYS A 144 41.15 49.35 35.34
C LYS A 144 42.58 49.14 34.86
N GLU A 145 42.79 48.46 33.73
CA GLU A 145 44.12 48.16 33.20
C GLU A 145 44.75 49.34 32.43
N ASN A 146 43.93 50.26 31.89
CA ASN A 146 44.38 51.37 31.04
C ASN A 146 44.61 52.71 31.75
N LYS A 147 44.46 52.78 33.08
CA LYS A 147 44.70 54.02 33.85
C LYS A 147 45.83 53.87 34.88
N GLY A 148 46.94 53.27 34.46
CA GLY A 148 48.25 53.47 35.07
C GLY A 148 48.86 54.82 34.66
N GLY A 149 48.24 55.92 35.08
CA GLY A 149 48.72 57.28 34.81
C GLY A 149 49.84 57.69 35.77
N ILE A 150 51.01 57.99 35.21
CA ILE A 150 52.21 58.49 35.88
C ILE A 150 51.90 59.77 36.67
N VAL A 151 52.25 59.78 37.96
CA VAL A 151 52.27 60.99 38.80
C VAL A 151 53.64 61.66 38.62
N PRO A 152 53.74 62.91 38.11
CA PRO A 152 54.99 63.66 38.17
C PRO A 152 55.17 64.27 39.57
N ASN A 153 56.44 64.35 39.98
CA ASN A 153 56.94 64.86 41.27
C ASN A 153 56.36 66.19 41.72
#